data_AF-A0A9E2HYD9-F1
#
_entry.id   AF-A0A9E2HYD9-F1
#
_cell.length_a   1.000
_cell.length_b   1.000
_cell.length_c   1.000
_cell.angle_alpha   90.00
_cell.angle_beta   90.00
_cell.angle_gamma   90.00
#
_symmetry.space_group_name_H-M   'P 1'
#
loop_
_entity.id
_entity.type
_entity.pdbx_description
1 polymer ?
#
loop_
_entity_poly.entity_id
_entity_poly.type
_entity_poly.pdbx_seq_one_letter_code
_entity_poly.pdbx_strand_id
1 'polypeptide(L)'
;SRSLQFIFTPYMHFPGAFCSYDTASKVLFSSDIFGAFTEMFQLYAENADAYFEQMRFFHANYMPSKEIVNNGLDNICKYPLEMIAPRHGSILKKALILPVVASLRELDVGLSLKYSGIKDTTLLIRSNEVLASIFNDVAYSINGFLTLERVLKEVQKLFKIERIIAMGFVDQQVVLFDSAQEHAIKTEVSEQTAKSRYPDLFEQHSVRVEKISNLCSIGLEGTYVGYTFVSRNGEGDAVGMMQFLFDEEQIFEPYELDILKNFQSPFNIMLSKTLEFYKLEEEKNRFFSNSITDALTSLYNRFFLGESGKKEFVNARRYHYSLSVAMLDLDLFKRINDTYGHDVGDIVLKDFARKVKSAIREGDMAYRYGGEEFVLILPHSTAEDAKQLLSRIREKIIEEGGIKIGDHRLEYRFSAGVQELKNERSLEEMIKHADEKLYLSKEQGRDKITL
;
A
#
# COMPACT_ATOMS: atom_id res chain seq x y z
N SER A 1 -29.57 19.44 -24.00
CA SER A 1 -28.24 18.96 -23.54
C SER A 1 -27.94 17.65 -24.26
N ARG A 2 -26.69 17.43 -24.71
CA ARG A 2 -26.28 16.11 -25.21
C ARG A 2 -25.91 15.23 -24.02
N SER A 3 -26.30 13.96 -24.04
CA SER A 3 -25.99 13.00 -22.98
C SER A 3 -25.03 11.95 -23.53
N LEU A 4 -23.87 11.81 -22.90
CA LEU A 4 -22.88 10.80 -23.24
C LEU A 4 -22.97 9.65 -22.24
N GLN A 5 -22.94 8.42 -22.74
CA GLN A 5 -22.83 7.20 -21.95
C GLN A 5 -21.45 6.57 -22.19
N PHE A 6 -20.80 6.12 -21.13
CA PHE A 6 -19.52 5.43 -21.23
C PHE A 6 -19.75 3.92 -21.23
N ILE A 7 -19.31 3.27 -22.30
CA ILE A 7 -19.39 1.83 -22.46
C ILE A 7 -18.04 1.27 -22.06
N PHE A 8 -17.99 0.53 -20.96
CA PHE A 8 -16.76 -0.09 -20.50
C PHE A 8 -16.37 -1.24 -21.43
N THR A 9 -15.16 -1.17 -21.99
CA THR A 9 -14.62 -2.14 -22.95
C THR A 9 -13.21 -2.54 -22.49
N PRO A 10 -13.10 -3.23 -21.34
CA PRO A 10 -11.83 -3.42 -20.66
C PRO A 10 -10.86 -4.21 -21.52
N TYR A 11 -9.60 -3.75 -21.57
CA TYR A 11 -8.47 -4.46 -22.18
C TYR A 11 -8.58 -4.72 -23.69
N MET A 12 -9.53 -4.10 -24.39
CA MET A 12 -9.57 -4.11 -25.86
C MET A 12 -8.30 -3.51 -26.50
N HIS A 13 -7.70 -2.52 -25.82
CA HIS A 13 -6.49 -1.80 -26.26
C HIS A 13 -5.54 -1.56 -25.10
N PHE A 14 -6.06 -1.05 -23.98
CA PHE A 14 -5.31 -0.86 -22.75
C PHE A 14 -6.21 -1.07 -21.52
N PRO A 15 -5.64 -1.27 -20.33
CA PRO A 15 -6.39 -1.38 -19.08
C PRO A 15 -7.31 -0.17 -18.84
N GLY A 16 -8.60 -0.42 -18.64
CA GLY A 16 -9.58 0.63 -18.37
C GLY A 16 -10.15 1.35 -19.59
N ALA A 17 -9.93 0.84 -20.80
CA ALA A 17 -10.52 1.39 -22.03
C ALA A 17 -12.06 1.46 -21.96
N PHE A 18 -12.62 2.56 -22.45
CA PHE A 18 -14.06 2.78 -22.60
C PHE A 18 -14.36 3.47 -23.93
N CYS A 19 -15.54 3.20 -24.47
CA CYS A 19 -16.10 3.92 -25.61
C CYS A 19 -17.11 4.97 -25.13
N SER A 20 -17.27 6.05 -25.87
CA SER A 20 -18.28 7.08 -25.56
C SER A 20 -19.43 7.00 -26.55
N TYR A 21 -20.66 6.94 -26.06
CA TYR A 21 -21.87 6.84 -26.88
C TYR A 21 -22.75 8.08 -26.68
N ASP A 22 -23.04 8.80 -27.77
CA ASP A 22 -23.98 9.93 -27.75
C ASP A 22 -25.40 9.42 -27.98
N THR A 23 -26.26 9.55 -26.96
CA THR A 23 -27.62 9.00 -27.01
C THR A 23 -28.53 9.73 -27.99
N ALA A 24 -28.23 10.99 -28.33
CA ALA A 24 -29.04 11.79 -29.23
C ALA A 24 -28.72 11.49 -30.70
N SER A 25 -27.43 11.46 -31.05
CA SER A 25 -26.97 11.20 -32.41
C SER A 25 -26.79 9.71 -32.71
N LYS A 26 -26.78 8.86 -31.68
CA LYS A 26 -26.51 7.42 -31.76
C LYS A 26 -25.13 7.09 -32.35
N VAL A 27 -24.18 8.02 -32.17
CA VAL A 27 -22.79 7.88 -32.61
C VAL A 27 -21.97 7.27 -31.47
N LEU A 28 -21.22 6.23 -31.79
CA LEU A 28 -20.20 5.68 -30.89
C LEU A 28 -18.82 6.22 -31.26
N PHE A 29 -18.14 6.83 -30.30
CA PHE A 29 -16.73 7.18 -30.37
C PHE A 29 -15.95 6.02 -29.76
N SER A 30 -15.36 5.19 -30.62
CA SER A 30 -14.96 3.84 -30.24
C SER A 30 -13.50 3.70 -29.80
N SER A 31 -12.77 4.81 -29.68
CA SER A 31 -11.31 4.77 -29.53
C SER A 31 -10.69 3.94 -30.67
N ASP A 32 -9.80 3.00 -30.34
CA ASP A 32 -8.98 2.24 -31.29
C ASP A 32 -9.66 0.97 -31.85
N ILE A 33 -10.78 0.50 -31.31
CA ILE A 33 -11.36 -0.84 -31.63
C ILE A 33 -11.91 -0.97 -33.05
N PHE A 34 -12.40 0.13 -33.62
CA PHE A 34 -12.79 0.20 -35.03
C PHE A 34 -11.75 0.99 -35.86
N GLY A 35 -10.54 1.14 -35.31
CA GLY A 35 -9.46 1.88 -35.93
C GLY A 35 -8.84 1.17 -37.13
N ALA A 36 -8.60 1.89 -38.22
CA ALA A 36 -7.96 1.35 -39.41
C ALA A 36 -6.88 2.30 -39.94
N PHE A 37 -5.79 1.75 -40.50
CA PHE A 37 -4.81 2.54 -41.23
C PHE A 37 -5.26 2.69 -42.69
N THR A 38 -5.55 3.93 -43.08
CA THR A 38 -5.89 4.28 -44.46
C THR A 38 -4.68 4.99 -45.09
N GLU A 39 -4.24 4.54 -46.27
CA GLU A 39 -3.14 5.20 -47.01
C GLU A 39 -3.58 6.53 -47.64
N MET A 40 -4.89 6.71 -47.87
CA MET A 40 -5.50 7.95 -48.37
C MET A 40 -6.67 8.38 -47.48
N PHE A 41 -6.83 9.68 -47.28
CA PHE A 41 -7.91 10.21 -46.45
C PHE A 41 -9.28 9.96 -47.08
N GLN A 42 -10.10 9.15 -46.41
CA GLN A 42 -11.52 8.97 -46.71
C GLN A 42 -12.33 9.19 -45.43
N LEU A 43 -13.34 10.06 -45.49
CA LEU A 43 -14.15 10.38 -44.31
C LEU A 43 -15.04 9.21 -43.87
N TYR A 44 -15.60 8.45 -44.83
CA TYR A 44 -16.46 7.31 -44.57
C TYR A 44 -15.88 6.05 -45.18
N ALA A 45 -16.03 4.92 -44.50
CA ALA A 45 -15.73 3.62 -45.08
C ALA A 45 -16.71 3.32 -46.22
N GLU A 46 -16.21 2.81 -47.34
CA GLU A 46 -17.02 2.46 -48.51
C GLU A 46 -17.49 1.00 -48.47
N ASN A 47 -16.61 0.10 -48.01
CA ASN A 47 -16.83 -1.35 -47.98
C ASN A 47 -16.29 -1.94 -46.66
N ALA A 48 -17.08 -2.82 -46.04
CA ALA A 48 -16.74 -3.48 -44.79
C ALA A 48 -15.52 -4.40 -44.90
N ASP A 49 -15.39 -5.16 -45.99
CA ASP A 49 -14.28 -6.12 -46.18
C ASP A 49 -12.95 -5.38 -46.35
N ALA A 50 -12.95 -4.36 -47.21
CA ALA A 50 -11.77 -3.52 -47.45
C ALA A 50 -11.35 -2.75 -46.19
N TYR A 51 -12.33 -2.28 -45.40
CA TYR A 51 -12.07 -1.61 -44.13
C TYR A 51 -11.54 -2.60 -43.07
N PHE A 52 -12.11 -3.80 -43.00
CA PHE A 52 -11.66 -4.85 -42.09
C PHE A 52 -10.22 -5.31 -42.38
N GLU A 53 -9.83 -5.47 -43.64
CA GLU A 53 -8.44 -5.82 -43.99
C GLU A 53 -7.45 -4.77 -43.45
N GLN A 54 -7.81 -3.48 -43.49
CA GLN A 54 -7.01 -2.41 -42.89
C GLN A 54 -7.00 -2.45 -41.36
N MET A 55 -8.10 -2.85 -40.73
CA MET A 55 -8.18 -3.04 -39.29
C MET A 55 -7.34 -4.24 -38.83
N ARG A 56 -7.34 -5.33 -39.61
CA ARG A 56 -6.68 -6.61 -39.29
C ARG A 56 -5.18 -6.44 -39.03
N PHE A 57 -4.47 -5.66 -39.85
CA PHE A 57 -3.04 -5.42 -39.69
C PHE A 57 -2.65 -4.84 -38.32
N PHE A 58 -3.51 -3.99 -37.75
CA PHE A 58 -3.29 -3.38 -36.43
C PHE A 58 -3.75 -4.32 -35.30
N HIS A 59 -4.93 -4.91 -35.45
CA HIS A 59 -5.61 -5.61 -34.35
C HIS A 59 -5.09 -7.03 -34.10
N ALA A 60 -4.65 -7.75 -35.13
CA ALA A 60 -4.19 -9.13 -34.99
C ALA A 60 -3.00 -9.31 -34.04
N ASN A 61 -2.14 -8.29 -33.92
CA ASN A 61 -0.93 -8.30 -33.10
C ASN A 61 -1.09 -7.59 -31.75
N TYR A 62 -2.23 -6.94 -31.51
CA TYR A 62 -2.42 -6.02 -30.40
C TYR A 62 -3.54 -6.46 -29.45
N MET A 63 -4.60 -7.11 -29.98
CA MET A 63 -5.72 -7.56 -29.17
C MET A 63 -5.34 -8.81 -28.33
N PRO A 64 -5.69 -8.83 -27.02
CA PRO A 64 -5.16 -9.83 -26.09
C PRO A 64 -5.75 -11.23 -26.28
N SER A 65 -7.05 -11.36 -26.56
CA SER A 65 -7.71 -12.63 -26.84
C SER A 65 -9.05 -12.45 -27.55
N LYS A 66 -9.53 -13.50 -28.22
CA LYS A 66 -10.81 -13.50 -28.95
C LYS A 66 -12.00 -13.32 -28.00
N GLU A 67 -11.92 -13.88 -26.79
CA GLU A 67 -12.94 -13.75 -25.74
C GLU A 67 -13.08 -12.30 -25.25
N ILE A 68 -11.96 -11.60 -25.05
CA ILE A 68 -11.96 -10.19 -24.62
C ILE A 68 -12.57 -9.30 -25.71
N VAL A 69 -12.20 -9.54 -26.96
CA VAL A 69 -12.77 -8.83 -28.11
C VAL A 69 -14.26 -9.08 -28.21
N ASN A 70 -14.70 -10.34 -28.12
CA ASN A 70 -16.12 -10.67 -28.18
C ASN A 70 -16.91 -10.02 -27.03
N ASN A 71 -16.39 -10.04 -25.79
CA ASN A 71 -17.06 -9.44 -24.64
C ASN A 71 -17.27 -7.92 -24.81
N GLY A 72 -16.25 -7.19 -25.24
CA GLY A 72 -16.41 -5.74 -25.45
C GLY A 72 -17.27 -5.42 -26.67
N LEU A 73 -17.24 -6.24 -27.74
CA LEU A 73 -18.18 -6.10 -28.86
C LEU A 73 -19.63 -6.37 -28.42
N ASP A 74 -19.88 -7.36 -27.57
CA ASP A 74 -21.20 -7.61 -26.99
C ASP A 74 -21.70 -6.42 -26.16
N ASN A 75 -20.81 -5.75 -25.43
CA ASN A 75 -21.17 -4.55 -24.68
C ASN A 75 -21.49 -3.36 -25.58
N ILE A 76 -20.77 -3.20 -26.70
CA ILE A 76 -21.03 -2.16 -27.69
C ILE A 76 -22.35 -2.41 -28.43
N CYS A 77 -22.59 -3.65 -28.89
CA CYS A 77 -23.75 -4.00 -29.71
C CYS A 77 -25.09 -3.97 -28.97
N LYS A 78 -25.11 -3.80 -27.65
CA LYS A 78 -26.33 -3.54 -26.86
C LYS A 78 -26.95 -2.17 -27.18
N TYR A 79 -26.18 -1.25 -27.76
CA TYR A 79 -26.62 0.11 -28.05
C TYR A 79 -27.12 0.25 -29.50
N PRO A 80 -28.15 1.06 -29.76
CA PRO A 80 -28.68 1.24 -31.11
C PRO A 80 -27.79 2.20 -31.92
N LEU A 81 -26.74 1.68 -32.53
CA LEU A 81 -25.74 2.49 -33.25
C LEU A 81 -26.22 2.92 -34.65
N GLU A 82 -26.10 4.21 -34.96
CA GLU A 82 -26.26 4.74 -36.33
C GLU A 82 -24.91 4.97 -37.02
N MET A 83 -23.85 5.14 -36.24
CA MET A 83 -22.52 5.46 -36.74
C MET A 83 -21.45 5.11 -35.71
N ILE A 84 -20.26 4.70 -36.18
CA ILE A 84 -19.07 4.58 -35.34
C ILE A 84 -17.99 5.52 -35.88
N ALA A 85 -17.49 6.38 -35.01
CA ALA A 85 -16.37 7.27 -35.24
C ALA A 85 -15.14 6.73 -34.51
N PRO A 86 -14.23 6.03 -35.21
CA PRO A 86 -12.99 5.54 -34.62
C PRO A 86 -11.99 6.67 -34.40
N ARG A 87 -10.99 6.42 -33.56
CA ARG A 87 -9.88 7.36 -33.31
C ARG A 87 -8.99 7.55 -34.55
N HIS A 88 -8.82 6.48 -35.32
CA HIS A 88 -8.05 6.44 -36.56
C HIS A 88 -8.86 5.71 -37.65
N GLY A 89 -8.70 6.09 -38.91
CA GLY A 89 -9.44 5.50 -40.03
C GLY A 89 -10.73 6.24 -40.36
N SER A 90 -11.62 5.55 -41.08
CA SER A 90 -12.83 6.12 -41.68
C SER A 90 -14.06 5.86 -40.82
N ILE A 91 -15.03 6.77 -40.86
CA ILE A 91 -16.28 6.65 -40.12
C ILE A 91 -17.12 5.49 -40.70
N LEU A 92 -17.59 4.60 -39.84
CA LEU A 92 -18.48 3.50 -40.21
C LEU A 92 -19.93 3.98 -40.14
N LYS A 93 -20.62 3.94 -41.29
CA LYS A 93 -22.07 4.13 -41.36
C LYS A 93 -22.79 2.87 -40.89
N LYS A 94 -24.03 3.02 -40.40
CA LYS A 94 -24.90 1.93 -39.93
C LYS A 94 -24.83 0.63 -40.74
N ALA A 95 -24.89 0.74 -42.08
CA ALA A 95 -24.88 -0.41 -42.97
C ALA A 95 -23.60 -1.26 -42.88
N LEU A 96 -22.47 -0.66 -42.48
CA LEU A 96 -21.17 -1.32 -42.39
C LEU A 96 -20.84 -1.80 -40.97
N ILE A 97 -21.58 -1.35 -39.94
CA ILE A 97 -21.29 -1.68 -38.54
C ILE A 97 -21.39 -3.19 -38.31
N LEU A 98 -22.52 -3.81 -38.62
CA LEU A 98 -22.71 -5.25 -38.36
C LEU A 98 -21.75 -6.13 -39.17
N PRO A 99 -21.52 -5.88 -40.47
CA PRO A 99 -20.49 -6.60 -41.23
C PRO A 99 -19.10 -6.49 -40.60
N VAL A 100 -18.64 -5.28 -40.24
CA VAL A 100 -17.32 -5.09 -39.61
C VAL A 100 -17.24 -5.76 -38.24
N VAL A 101 -18.30 -5.69 -37.43
CA VAL A 101 -18.37 -6.41 -36.15
C VAL A 101 -18.30 -7.92 -36.37
N ALA A 102 -18.99 -8.47 -37.37
CA ALA A 102 -18.93 -9.89 -37.69
C ALA A 102 -17.50 -10.30 -38.09
N SER A 103 -16.85 -9.53 -38.97
CA SER A 103 -15.46 -9.79 -39.34
C SER A 103 -14.49 -9.67 -38.15
N LEU A 104 -14.71 -8.71 -37.24
CA LEU A 104 -13.94 -8.59 -35.99
C LEU A 104 -14.13 -9.78 -35.03
N ARG A 105 -15.32 -10.39 -34.98
CA ARG A 105 -15.57 -11.60 -34.17
C ARG A 105 -14.87 -12.82 -34.75
N GLU A 106 -14.74 -12.87 -36.06
CA GLU A 106 -14.01 -13.93 -36.77
C GLU A 106 -12.50 -13.64 -36.87
N LEU A 107 -12.07 -12.43 -36.53
CA LEU A 107 -10.66 -12.09 -36.45
C LEU A 107 -10.00 -12.97 -35.40
N ASP A 108 -9.19 -13.90 -35.86
CA ASP A 108 -8.31 -14.60 -34.95
C ASP A 108 -7.35 -13.57 -34.36
N VAL A 109 -7.26 -13.55 -33.04
CA VAL A 109 -6.43 -12.62 -32.27
C VAL A 109 -5.87 -13.38 -31.06
N GLY A 110 -4.77 -12.89 -30.50
CA GLY A 110 -4.08 -13.57 -29.40
C GLY A 110 -3.24 -14.77 -29.86
N LEU A 111 -2.80 -15.56 -28.89
CA LEU A 111 -1.76 -16.60 -29.01
C LEU A 111 -2.03 -17.68 -30.08
N SER A 112 -3.28 -17.84 -30.51
CA SER A 112 -3.72 -18.83 -31.51
C SER A 112 -3.17 -18.59 -32.93
N LEU A 113 -2.90 -17.33 -33.31
CA LEU A 113 -2.45 -17.00 -34.68
C LEU A 113 -0.94 -17.10 -34.89
N LYS A 114 -0.14 -16.84 -33.84
CA LYS A 114 1.33 -16.89 -33.96
C LYS A 114 1.86 -18.31 -34.13
N TYR A 115 1.06 -19.32 -33.78
CA TYR A 115 1.50 -20.72 -33.76
C TYR A 115 0.33 -21.65 -34.08
N SER A 116 -0.16 -21.59 -35.32
CA SER A 116 -1.25 -22.44 -35.86
C SER A 116 -0.88 -23.95 -35.98
N GLY A 117 -0.13 -24.48 -35.02
CA GLY A 117 0.30 -25.87 -34.90
C GLY A 117 0.61 -26.34 -33.47
N ILE A 118 0.21 -25.57 -32.44
CA ILE A 118 0.48 -25.93 -31.02
C ILE A 118 -0.25 -27.23 -30.64
N LYS A 119 0.50 -28.20 -30.11
CA LYS A 119 -0.04 -29.45 -29.53
C LYS A 119 -0.62 -29.27 -28.11
N ASP A 120 -0.23 -28.21 -27.40
CA ASP A 120 -0.63 -27.97 -26.01
C ASP A 120 -1.67 -26.83 -25.87
N THR A 121 -2.89 -27.11 -26.33
CA THR A 121 -4.05 -26.24 -26.11
C THR A 121 -4.37 -26.03 -24.62
N THR A 122 -3.88 -26.92 -23.75
CA THR A 122 -4.12 -26.86 -22.30
C THR A 122 -3.33 -25.73 -21.65
N LEU A 123 -2.07 -25.53 -22.05
CA LEU A 123 -1.27 -24.40 -21.58
C LEU A 123 -1.91 -23.07 -21.94
N LEU A 124 -2.42 -22.93 -23.17
CA LEU A 124 -3.10 -21.72 -23.64
C LEU A 124 -4.36 -21.41 -22.83
N ILE A 125 -5.23 -22.41 -22.63
CA ILE A 125 -6.47 -22.26 -21.86
C ILE A 125 -6.16 -21.86 -20.41
N ARG A 126 -5.23 -22.56 -19.75
CA ARG A 126 -4.83 -22.26 -18.38
C ARG A 126 -4.17 -20.89 -18.25
N SER A 127 -3.39 -20.46 -19.24
CA SER A 127 -2.80 -19.13 -19.26
C SER A 127 -3.87 -18.04 -19.31
N ASN A 128 -4.90 -18.23 -20.13
CA ASN A 128 -6.04 -17.31 -20.19
C ASN A 128 -6.84 -17.29 -18.88
N GLU A 129 -7.06 -18.44 -18.24
CA GLU A 129 -7.73 -18.53 -16.93
C GLU A 129 -6.96 -17.78 -15.85
N VAL A 130 -5.64 -17.97 -15.76
CA VAL A 130 -4.79 -17.27 -14.79
C VAL A 130 -4.77 -15.77 -15.09
N LEU A 131 -4.62 -15.35 -16.35
CA LEU A 131 -4.70 -13.93 -16.72
C LEU A 131 -6.04 -13.32 -16.30
N ALA A 132 -7.17 -14.00 -16.56
CA ALA A 132 -8.49 -13.54 -16.14
C ALA A 132 -8.64 -13.44 -14.61
N SER A 133 -8.06 -14.38 -13.88
CA SER A 133 -7.98 -14.37 -12.41
C SER A 133 -7.23 -13.12 -11.91
N ILE A 134 -6.04 -12.85 -12.47
CA ILE A 134 -5.25 -11.65 -12.15
C ILE A 134 -6.07 -10.38 -12.35
N PHE A 135 -6.79 -10.28 -13.48
CA PHE A 135 -7.58 -9.08 -13.78
C PHE A 135 -8.72 -8.87 -12.79
N ASN A 136 -9.44 -9.93 -12.43
CA ASN A 136 -10.48 -9.86 -11.40
C ASN A 136 -9.88 -9.45 -10.06
N ASP A 137 -8.75 -10.01 -9.69
CA ASP A 137 -8.14 -9.71 -8.40
C ASP A 137 -7.59 -8.28 -8.34
N VAL A 138 -6.96 -7.80 -9.40
CA VAL A 138 -6.49 -6.41 -9.48
C VAL A 138 -7.68 -5.44 -9.43
N ALA A 139 -8.85 -5.81 -9.98
CA ALA A 139 -10.04 -4.98 -9.94
C ALA A 139 -10.71 -4.95 -8.55
N TYR A 140 -10.75 -6.09 -7.85
CA TYR A 140 -11.60 -6.25 -6.64
C TYR A 140 -10.84 -6.45 -5.33
N SER A 141 -9.53 -6.70 -5.35
CA SER A 141 -8.76 -6.99 -4.13
C SER A 141 -8.47 -5.74 -3.30
N ILE A 142 -8.66 -5.89 -1.99
CA ILE A 142 -8.31 -4.93 -0.93
C ILE A 142 -6.88 -5.18 -0.41
N ASN A 143 -6.35 -6.40 -0.53
CA ASN A 143 -5.01 -6.76 -0.05
C ASN A 143 -4.09 -7.15 -1.23
N GLY A 144 -3.34 -6.17 -1.73
CA GLY A 144 -2.47 -6.32 -2.90
C GLY A 144 -1.36 -7.37 -2.73
N PHE A 145 -0.86 -7.59 -1.51
CA PHE A 145 0.21 -8.56 -1.24
C PHE A 145 -0.27 -10.00 -1.32
N LEU A 146 -1.42 -10.32 -0.71
CA LEU A 146 -1.99 -11.67 -0.79
C LEU A 146 -2.38 -12.02 -2.22
N THR A 147 -2.90 -11.04 -2.96
CA THR A 147 -3.21 -11.19 -4.38
C THR A 147 -1.95 -11.45 -5.20
N LEU A 148 -0.89 -10.65 -5.01
CA LEU A 148 0.39 -10.82 -5.68
C LEU A 148 0.97 -12.22 -5.41
N GLU A 149 0.99 -12.66 -4.16
CA GLU A 149 1.47 -13.98 -3.77
C GLU A 149 0.69 -15.12 -4.47
N ARG A 150 -0.64 -15.07 -4.44
CA ARG A 150 -1.46 -16.12 -5.06
C ARG A 150 -1.19 -16.20 -6.56
N VAL A 151 -1.21 -15.05 -7.24
CA VAL A 151 -0.99 -14.99 -8.69
C VAL A 151 0.39 -15.52 -9.05
N LEU A 152 1.43 -15.11 -8.33
CA LEU A 152 2.79 -15.55 -8.61
C LEU A 152 2.91 -17.07 -8.43
N LYS A 153 2.26 -17.65 -7.42
CA LYS A 153 2.19 -19.11 -7.23
C LYS A 153 1.46 -19.83 -8.37
N GLU A 154 0.42 -19.22 -8.96
CA GLU A 154 -0.28 -19.80 -10.13
C GLU A 154 0.62 -19.78 -11.37
N VAL A 155 1.29 -18.66 -11.64
CA VAL A 155 2.24 -18.54 -12.76
C VAL A 155 3.44 -19.46 -12.56
N GLN A 156 3.94 -19.59 -11.33
CA GLN A 156 5.02 -20.52 -10.97
C GLN A 156 4.68 -21.97 -11.38
N LYS A 157 3.46 -22.41 -11.06
CA LYS A 157 2.97 -23.76 -11.42
C LYS A 157 2.76 -23.92 -12.92
N LEU A 158 2.24 -22.88 -13.58
CA LEU A 158 1.90 -22.91 -15.00
C LEU A 158 3.13 -23.14 -15.90
N PHE A 159 4.23 -22.45 -15.59
CA PHE A 159 5.48 -22.52 -16.36
C PHE A 159 6.57 -23.39 -15.70
N LYS A 160 6.22 -24.12 -14.63
CA LYS A 160 7.16 -24.91 -13.81
C LYS A 160 8.39 -24.09 -13.37
N ILE A 161 8.17 -22.83 -13.02
CA ILE A 161 9.24 -21.93 -12.55
C ILE A 161 9.72 -22.45 -11.19
N GLU A 162 11.02 -22.60 -11.01
CA GLU A 162 11.60 -23.06 -9.74
C GLU A 162 11.42 -21.98 -8.67
N ARG A 163 11.78 -20.74 -8.99
CA ARG A 163 11.72 -19.62 -8.05
C ARG A 163 11.35 -18.32 -8.74
N ILE A 164 10.54 -17.51 -8.08
CA ILE A 164 10.14 -16.18 -8.51
C ILE A 164 10.61 -15.18 -7.47
N ILE A 165 11.37 -14.19 -7.92
CA ILE A 165 11.82 -13.09 -7.09
C ILE A 165 11.23 -11.81 -7.66
N ALA A 166 10.45 -11.07 -6.87
CA ALA A 166 9.93 -9.77 -7.27
C ALA A 166 10.29 -8.73 -6.22
N MET A 167 10.82 -7.59 -6.65
CA MET A 167 11.29 -6.51 -5.81
C MET A 167 10.61 -5.22 -6.24
N GLY A 168 10.14 -4.44 -5.27
CA GLY A 168 9.59 -3.11 -5.48
C GLY A 168 10.28 -2.08 -4.60
N PHE A 169 10.39 -0.86 -5.10
CA PHE A 169 10.97 0.27 -4.36
C PHE A 169 9.86 1.20 -3.88
N VAL A 170 9.86 1.51 -2.58
CA VAL A 170 8.99 2.53 -1.99
C VAL A 170 9.87 3.49 -1.19
N ASP A 171 10.05 4.70 -1.70
CA ASP A 171 10.95 5.71 -1.15
C ASP A 171 12.39 5.16 -0.93
N GLN A 172 12.83 4.94 0.32
CA GLN A 172 14.15 4.34 0.65
C GLN A 172 14.07 2.85 1.03
N GLN A 173 12.87 2.27 0.95
CA GLN A 173 12.62 0.89 1.34
C GLN A 173 12.49 -0.03 0.12
N VAL A 174 12.86 -1.28 0.35
CA VAL A 174 12.69 -2.37 -0.60
C VAL A 174 11.60 -3.31 -0.10
N VAL A 175 10.62 -3.57 -0.93
CA VAL A 175 9.62 -4.61 -0.74
C VAL A 175 10.03 -5.82 -1.55
N LEU A 176 10.19 -6.98 -0.92
CA LEU A 176 10.66 -8.19 -1.58
C LEU A 176 9.66 -9.34 -1.48
N PHE A 177 9.43 -9.98 -2.61
CA PHE A 177 8.77 -11.25 -2.74
C PHE A 177 9.79 -12.30 -3.21
N ASP A 178 9.79 -13.43 -2.54
CA ASP A 178 10.63 -14.57 -2.88
C ASP A 178 9.79 -15.84 -2.70
N SER A 179 9.49 -16.52 -3.81
CA SER A 179 8.64 -17.71 -3.78
C SER A 179 9.26 -18.90 -3.04
N ALA A 180 10.57 -18.86 -2.77
CA ALA A 180 11.23 -19.87 -1.93
C ALA A 180 10.91 -19.70 -0.44
N GLN A 181 10.31 -18.57 -0.03
CA GLN A 181 9.90 -18.30 1.34
C GLN A 181 8.38 -18.42 1.50
N GLU A 182 7.93 -18.89 2.66
CA GLU A 182 6.50 -19.14 2.92
C GLU A 182 5.63 -17.89 2.90
N HIS A 183 6.24 -16.70 3.09
CA HIS A 183 5.56 -15.42 3.08
C HIS A 183 6.37 -14.43 2.25
N ALA A 184 5.69 -13.53 1.53
CA ALA A 184 6.31 -12.33 0.97
C ALA A 184 7.11 -11.66 2.10
N ILE A 185 8.42 -11.55 1.91
CA ILE A 185 9.30 -10.98 2.92
C ILE A 185 9.02 -9.47 2.95
N LYS A 186 8.09 -9.08 3.82
CA LYS A 186 8.00 -7.70 4.31
C LYS A 186 9.21 -7.47 5.21
N THR A 187 10.41 -7.37 4.63
CA THR A 187 11.56 -6.88 5.37
C THR A 187 11.89 -5.53 4.79
N GLU A 188 11.81 -4.51 5.65
CA GLU A 188 12.46 -3.23 5.47
C GLU A 188 13.96 -3.50 5.34
N VAL A 189 14.42 -3.72 4.12
CA VAL A 189 15.83 -3.92 3.86
C VAL A 189 16.36 -2.62 3.27
N SER A 190 17.32 -1.99 3.94
CA SER A 190 18.08 -0.89 3.32
C SER A 190 18.63 -1.38 1.97
N GLU A 191 18.76 -0.51 0.97
CA GLU A 191 19.30 -0.90 -0.34
C GLU A 191 20.63 -1.68 -0.23
N GLN A 192 21.47 -1.31 0.75
CA GLN A 192 22.73 -2.01 1.06
C GLN A 192 22.53 -3.42 1.58
N THR A 193 21.56 -3.62 2.48
CA THR A 193 21.24 -4.95 3.01
C THR A 193 20.58 -5.83 1.95
N ALA A 194 19.83 -5.24 1.01
CA ALA A 194 19.21 -5.96 -0.11
C ALA A 194 20.29 -6.44 -1.08
N LYS A 195 21.24 -5.56 -1.42
CA LYS A 195 22.46 -5.89 -2.18
C LYS A 195 23.29 -6.98 -1.52
N SER A 196 23.45 -6.96 -0.20
CA SER A 196 24.22 -7.98 0.52
C SER A 196 23.53 -9.35 0.55
N ARG A 197 22.20 -9.39 0.59
CA ARG A 197 21.43 -10.64 0.73
C ARG A 197 21.12 -11.28 -0.62
N TYR A 198 21.09 -10.47 -1.68
CA TYR A 198 20.78 -10.89 -3.04
C TYR A 198 21.81 -10.28 -4.03
N PRO A 199 23.12 -10.53 -3.85
CA PRO A 199 24.16 -9.89 -4.68
C PRO A 199 24.01 -10.22 -6.17
N ASP A 200 23.60 -11.44 -6.50
CA ASP A 200 23.42 -11.90 -7.89
C ASP A 200 22.40 -11.05 -8.67
N LEU A 201 21.36 -10.53 -7.99
CA LEU A 201 20.35 -9.64 -8.57
C LEU A 201 20.90 -8.25 -8.92
N PHE A 202 21.94 -7.78 -8.22
CA PHE A 202 22.55 -6.47 -8.42
C PHE A 202 23.87 -6.52 -9.22
N GLU A 203 24.60 -7.64 -9.19
CA GLU A 203 25.88 -7.81 -9.87
C GLU A 203 25.74 -8.25 -11.34
N GLN A 204 24.77 -9.10 -11.68
CA GLN A 204 24.52 -9.52 -13.07
C GLN A 204 23.81 -8.45 -13.92
N HIS A 205 23.32 -7.38 -13.29
CA HIS A 205 22.67 -6.26 -13.95
C HIS A 205 23.40 -4.96 -13.62
N SER A 206 24.46 -4.66 -14.37
CA SER A 206 25.09 -3.34 -14.42
C SER A 206 24.16 -2.30 -15.08
N VAL A 207 22.98 -2.06 -14.50
CA VAL A 207 22.10 -0.95 -14.86
C VAL A 207 22.21 0.06 -13.72
N ARG A 208 22.96 1.15 -13.96
CA ARG A 208 22.81 2.36 -13.16
C ARG A 208 21.33 2.74 -13.18
N VAL A 209 20.75 2.97 -12.01
CA VAL A 209 19.38 3.47 -11.78
C VAL A 209 19.14 4.88 -12.38
N GLU A 210 20.08 5.42 -13.15
CA GLU A 210 19.94 6.69 -13.84
C GLU A 210 19.74 6.46 -15.35
N LYS A 211 18.51 6.75 -15.80
CA LYS A 211 17.98 6.67 -17.18
C LYS A 211 17.55 5.29 -17.65
N ILE A 212 16.42 4.86 -17.09
CA ILE A 212 15.61 3.75 -17.59
C ILE A 212 14.77 4.25 -18.76
N SER A 213 15.36 4.23 -19.95
CA SER A 213 14.63 4.28 -21.21
C SER A 213 15.09 3.08 -22.04
N ASN A 214 14.23 2.07 -22.15
CA ASN A 214 14.27 1.00 -23.17
C ASN A 214 15.10 -0.27 -22.91
N LEU A 215 14.99 -0.90 -21.74
CA LEU A 215 15.39 -2.31 -21.58
C LEU A 215 14.21 -3.17 -21.12
N CYS A 216 13.33 -3.49 -22.07
CA CYS A 216 12.51 -4.68 -22.00
C CYS A 216 13.27 -5.79 -22.74
N SER A 217 14.34 -6.32 -22.14
CA SER A 217 15.06 -7.47 -22.69
C SER A 217 14.64 -8.71 -21.93
N ILE A 218 13.71 -9.46 -22.51
CA ILE A 218 13.57 -10.89 -22.20
C ILE A 218 14.78 -11.54 -22.86
N GLY A 219 15.90 -11.54 -22.14
CA GLY A 219 17.06 -12.35 -22.46
C GLY A 219 16.96 -13.63 -21.65
N LEU A 220 16.96 -14.78 -22.32
CA LEU A 220 17.44 -16.01 -21.70
C LEU A 220 18.94 -15.86 -21.53
N GLU A 221 19.40 -15.44 -20.36
CA GLU A 221 20.80 -15.54 -19.98
C GLU A 221 20.95 -16.78 -19.07
N GLY A 222 21.09 -17.95 -19.69
CA GLY A 222 21.11 -19.21 -18.93
C GLY A 222 19.72 -19.58 -18.42
N THR A 223 19.55 -19.64 -17.10
CA THR A 223 18.38 -20.23 -16.41
C THR A 223 17.35 -19.25 -15.88
N TYR A 224 17.35 -18.00 -16.33
CA TYR A 224 16.40 -17.01 -15.82
C TYR A 224 15.82 -16.09 -16.90
N VAL A 225 14.63 -15.53 -16.60
CA VAL A 225 13.97 -14.48 -17.38
C VAL A 225 13.61 -13.34 -16.43
N GLY A 226 14.17 -12.15 -16.68
CA GLY A 226 13.94 -10.95 -15.88
C GLY A 226 13.18 -9.85 -16.62
N TYR A 227 12.48 -9.00 -15.88
CA TYR A 227 11.86 -7.78 -16.41
C TYR A 227 11.77 -6.68 -15.35
N THR A 228 11.88 -5.44 -15.82
CA THR A 228 11.83 -4.24 -14.97
C THR A 228 10.44 -3.64 -14.99
N PHE A 229 9.94 -3.22 -13.83
CA PHE A 229 8.67 -2.53 -13.67
C PHE A 229 8.85 -1.03 -13.80
N VAL A 230 8.04 -0.39 -14.63
CA VAL A 230 8.12 1.05 -14.91
C VAL A 230 6.89 1.76 -14.36
N SER A 231 7.10 2.93 -13.78
CA SER A 231 6.05 3.76 -13.20
C SER A 231 5.01 4.18 -14.24
N ARG A 232 3.74 4.22 -13.82
CA ARG A 232 2.61 4.70 -14.64
C ARG A 232 2.76 6.16 -15.09
N ASN A 233 3.60 6.94 -14.42
CA ASN A 233 3.70 8.38 -14.64
C ASN A 233 4.51 8.76 -15.89
N GLY A 234 5.06 7.79 -16.63
CA GLY A 234 5.77 8.04 -17.88
C GLY A 234 7.16 8.67 -17.72
N GLU A 235 7.61 8.94 -16.50
CA GLU A 235 8.95 9.46 -16.19
C GLU A 235 10.07 8.40 -16.34
N GLY A 236 9.70 7.13 -16.57
CA GLY A 236 10.66 6.04 -16.81
C GLY A 236 11.27 5.46 -15.53
N ASP A 237 10.99 6.02 -14.35
CA ASP A 237 11.53 5.49 -13.11
C ASP A 237 11.07 4.05 -12.85
N ALA A 238 12.03 3.17 -12.60
CA ALA A 238 11.78 1.78 -12.29
C ALA A 238 11.21 1.68 -10.88
N VAL A 239 10.01 1.13 -10.78
CA VAL A 239 9.33 0.90 -9.50
C VAL A 239 9.75 -0.43 -8.89
N GLY A 240 10.45 -1.27 -9.65
CA GLY A 240 10.86 -2.60 -9.21
C GLY A 240 11.44 -3.47 -10.33
N MET A 241 11.74 -4.73 -9.99
CA MET A 241 12.15 -5.78 -10.92
C MET A 241 11.51 -7.12 -10.55
N MET A 242 11.31 -8.01 -11.53
CA MET A 242 10.98 -9.42 -11.27
C MET A 242 11.86 -10.33 -12.11
N GLN A 243 12.27 -11.43 -11.49
CA GLN A 243 13.03 -12.49 -12.11
C GLN A 243 12.31 -13.83 -11.89
N PHE A 244 12.20 -14.60 -12.96
CA PHE A 244 11.81 -16.00 -12.96
C PHE A 244 13.07 -16.84 -13.12
N LEU A 245 13.32 -17.74 -12.16
CA LEU A 245 14.44 -18.66 -12.19
C LEU A 245 13.91 -20.07 -12.50
N PHE A 246 14.58 -20.73 -13.43
CA PHE A 246 14.23 -22.04 -13.96
C PHE A 246 15.35 -23.04 -13.66
N ASP A 247 15.02 -24.32 -13.78
CA ASP A 247 16.00 -25.40 -13.72
C ASP A 247 16.95 -25.32 -14.94
N GLU A 248 18.23 -25.63 -14.76
CA GLU A 248 19.24 -25.72 -15.83
C GLU A 248 18.85 -26.70 -16.93
N GLU A 249 18.08 -27.73 -16.60
CA GLU A 249 17.62 -28.75 -17.55
C GLU A 249 16.30 -28.39 -18.26
N GLN A 250 15.66 -27.28 -17.89
CA GLN A 250 14.35 -26.90 -18.45
C GLN A 250 14.48 -26.26 -19.83
N ILE A 251 13.90 -26.91 -20.85
CA ILE A 251 13.85 -26.41 -22.22
C ILE A 251 12.52 -25.69 -22.44
N PHE A 252 12.59 -24.42 -22.82
CA PHE A 252 11.43 -23.64 -23.24
C PHE A 252 11.25 -23.64 -24.74
N GLU A 253 10.05 -23.93 -25.18
CA GLU A 253 9.65 -23.67 -26.55
C GLU A 253 9.46 -22.15 -26.77
N PRO A 254 9.74 -21.61 -27.97
CA PRO A 254 9.62 -20.18 -28.24
C PRO A 254 8.23 -19.60 -27.91
N TYR A 255 7.18 -20.40 -28.02
CA TYR A 255 5.82 -19.98 -27.68
C TYR A 255 5.57 -19.85 -26.17
N GLU A 256 6.21 -20.69 -25.34
CA GLU A 256 6.05 -20.64 -23.88
C GLU A 256 6.61 -19.33 -23.32
N LEU A 257 7.76 -18.90 -23.86
CA LEU A 257 8.34 -17.60 -23.53
C LEU A 257 7.44 -16.45 -23.95
N ASP A 258 6.82 -16.54 -25.14
CA ASP A 258 5.86 -15.54 -25.64
C ASP A 258 4.60 -15.46 -24.78
N ILE A 259 4.08 -16.59 -24.30
CA ILE A 259 2.95 -16.63 -23.35
C ILE A 259 3.36 -16.00 -22.01
N LEU A 260 4.56 -16.31 -21.50
CA LEU A 260 5.07 -15.73 -20.26
C LEU A 260 5.16 -14.19 -20.33
N LYS A 261 5.50 -13.61 -21.50
CA LYS A 261 5.53 -12.14 -21.69
C LYS A 261 4.17 -11.49 -21.46
N ASN A 262 3.08 -12.19 -21.75
CA ASN A 262 1.74 -11.62 -21.59
C ASN A 262 1.40 -11.33 -20.12
N PHE A 263 2.08 -11.98 -19.17
CA PHE A 263 1.92 -11.71 -17.75
C PHE A 263 2.66 -10.44 -17.29
N GLN A 264 3.59 -9.90 -18.09
CA GLN A 264 4.41 -8.74 -17.73
C GLN A 264 3.57 -7.51 -17.37
N SER A 265 2.61 -7.14 -18.23
CA SER A 265 1.77 -5.95 -18.00
C SER A 265 0.84 -6.12 -16.78
N PRO A 266 0.10 -7.24 -16.63
CA PRO A 266 -0.66 -7.53 -15.42
C PRO A 266 0.19 -7.49 -14.14
N PHE A 267 1.40 -8.07 -14.18
CA PHE A 267 2.32 -8.02 -13.05
C PHE A 267 2.76 -6.61 -12.70
N ASN A 268 3.07 -5.78 -13.72
CA ASN A 268 3.46 -4.40 -13.49
C ASN A 268 2.35 -3.61 -12.79
N ILE A 269 1.11 -3.76 -13.26
CA ILE A 269 -0.05 -3.10 -12.67
C ILE A 269 -0.25 -3.56 -11.23
N MET A 270 -0.19 -4.87 -10.99
CA MET A 270 -0.41 -5.46 -9.67
C MET A 270 0.66 -5.01 -8.68
N LEU A 271 1.94 -5.09 -9.04
CA LEU A 271 3.03 -4.64 -8.17
C LEU A 271 2.93 -3.15 -7.90
N SER A 272 2.74 -2.32 -8.94
CA SER A 272 2.59 -0.87 -8.78
C SER A 272 1.46 -0.52 -7.80
N LYS A 273 0.29 -1.16 -7.95
CA LYS A 273 -0.86 -0.97 -7.06
C LYS A 273 -0.53 -1.40 -5.62
N THR A 274 0.16 -2.52 -5.43
CA THR A 274 0.57 -3.02 -4.12
C THR A 274 1.56 -2.08 -3.43
N LEU A 275 2.53 -1.54 -4.16
CA LEU A 275 3.50 -0.57 -3.65
C LEU A 275 2.84 0.77 -3.30
N GLU A 276 1.90 1.25 -4.12
CA GLU A 276 1.12 2.45 -3.84
C GLU A 276 0.26 2.28 -2.57
N PHE A 277 -0.43 1.15 -2.44
CA PHE A 277 -1.21 0.84 -1.23
C PHE A 277 -0.32 0.82 0.00
N TYR A 278 0.86 0.20 -0.09
CA TYR A 278 1.85 0.16 0.99
C TYR A 278 2.28 1.57 1.40
N LYS A 279 2.64 2.42 0.43
CA LYS A 279 3.02 3.82 0.67
C LYS A 279 1.92 4.59 1.38
N LEU A 280 0.68 4.47 0.91
CA LEU A 280 -0.48 5.13 1.53
C LEU A 280 -0.70 4.66 2.97
N GLU A 281 -0.52 3.37 3.24
CA GLU A 281 -0.64 2.83 4.59
C GLU A 281 0.45 3.33 5.53
N GLU A 282 1.71 3.42 5.06
CA GLU A 282 2.80 4.03 5.82
C GLU A 282 2.56 5.51 6.10
N GLU A 283 2.15 6.28 5.09
CA GLU A 283 1.84 7.70 5.28
C GLU A 283 0.71 7.87 6.28
N LYS A 284 -0.36 7.08 6.15
CA LYS A 284 -1.47 7.07 7.11
C LYS A 284 -0.97 6.76 8.52
N ASN A 285 -0.13 5.74 8.68
CA ASN A 285 0.41 5.36 9.99
C ASN A 285 1.32 6.45 10.55
N ARG A 286 2.16 7.08 9.73
CA ARG A 286 3.02 8.20 10.11
C ARG A 286 2.20 9.42 10.53
N PHE A 287 1.19 9.79 9.75
CA PHE A 287 0.27 10.88 10.09
C PHE A 287 -0.48 10.56 11.38
N PHE A 288 -0.96 9.33 11.54
CA PHE A 288 -1.63 8.89 12.75
C PHE A 288 -0.70 9.00 13.96
N SER A 289 0.49 8.38 13.92
CA SER A 289 1.49 8.46 14.99
C SER A 289 1.85 9.91 15.34
N ASN A 290 2.15 10.76 14.36
CA ASN A 290 2.45 12.18 14.59
C ASN A 290 1.26 12.96 15.16
N SER A 291 0.03 12.55 14.84
CA SER A 291 -1.18 13.20 15.37
C SER A 291 -1.52 12.79 16.80
N ILE A 292 -1.06 11.62 17.25
CA ILE A 292 -1.43 11.07 18.57
C ILE A 292 -0.30 11.08 19.60
N THR A 293 0.95 11.32 19.20
CA THR A 293 2.09 11.41 20.12
C THR A 293 2.57 12.85 20.31
N ASP A 294 3.24 13.09 21.44
CA ASP A 294 3.98 14.33 21.71
C ASP A 294 5.39 14.23 21.11
N ALA A 295 5.77 15.20 20.28
CA ALA A 295 7.02 15.17 19.53
C ALA A 295 8.28 15.20 20.41
N LEU A 296 8.19 15.72 21.64
CA LEU A 296 9.34 15.83 22.53
C LEU A 296 9.57 14.53 23.32
N THR A 297 8.50 13.96 23.87
CA THR A 297 8.57 12.86 24.84
C THR A 297 8.26 11.49 24.24
N SER A 298 7.68 11.46 23.03
CA SER A 298 7.19 10.24 22.36
C SER A 298 6.14 9.46 23.17
N LEU A 299 5.53 10.10 24.18
CA LEU A 299 4.31 9.63 24.84
C LEU A 299 3.09 10.04 24.02
N TYR A 300 1.92 9.51 24.36
CA TYR A 300 0.69 9.99 23.74
C TYR A 300 0.41 11.44 24.11
N ASN A 301 -0.22 12.20 23.22
CA ASN A 301 -0.56 13.59 23.49
C ASN A 301 -1.96 13.72 24.14
N ARG A 302 -2.28 14.92 24.62
CA ARG A 302 -3.57 15.24 25.23
C ARG A 302 -4.76 14.98 24.30
N PHE A 303 -4.61 15.14 23.00
CA PHE A 303 -5.68 14.85 22.04
C PHE A 303 -6.03 13.35 22.07
N PHE A 304 -5.02 12.49 22.00
CA PHE A 304 -5.25 11.04 22.04
C PHE A 304 -5.82 10.56 23.39
N LEU A 305 -5.45 11.20 24.51
CA LEU A 305 -6.08 10.92 25.82
C LEU A 305 -7.61 11.05 25.76
N GLY A 306 -8.11 12.08 25.06
CA GLY A 306 -9.54 12.31 24.88
C GLY A 306 -10.24 11.18 24.13
N GLU A 307 -9.55 10.51 23.20
CA GLU A 307 -10.10 9.41 22.41
C GLU A 307 -9.91 8.06 23.13
N SER A 308 -8.64 7.66 23.35
CA SER A 308 -8.31 6.35 23.89
C SER A 308 -8.66 6.22 25.36
N GLY A 309 -8.44 7.27 26.16
CA GLY A 309 -8.76 7.25 27.59
C GLY A 309 -10.26 7.17 27.82
N LYS A 310 -11.08 7.87 27.03
CA LYS A 310 -12.55 7.79 27.13
C LYS A 310 -13.07 6.42 26.76
N LYS A 311 -12.53 5.84 25.70
CA LYS A 311 -12.86 4.48 25.29
C LYS A 311 -12.55 3.50 26.42
N GLU A 312 -11.39 3.65 27.06
CA GLU A 312 -10.97 2.79 28.16
C GLU A 312 -11.84 2.96 29.41
N PHE A 313 -12.22 4.19 29.76
CA PHE A 313 -13.19 4.46 30.82
C PHE A 313 -14.54 3.77 30.57
N VAL A 314 -15.05 3.84 29.34
CA VAL A 314 -16.31 3.16 28.95
C VAL A 314 -16.16 1.65 29.05
N ASN A 315 -15.03 1.09 28.61
CA ASN A 315 -14.74 -0.34 28.72
C ASN A 315 -14.68 -0.80 30.17
N ALA A 316 -13.96 -0.10 31.04
CA ALA A 316 -13.85 -0.42 32.46
C ALA A 316 -15.23 -0.46 33.14
N ARG A 317 -16.09 0.52 32.85
CA ARG A 317 -17.46 0.53 33.37
C ARG A 317 -18.33 -0.59 32.80
N ARG A 318 -18.19 -0.90 31.51
CA ARG A 318 -18.97 -1.94 30.84
C ARG A 318 -18.60 -3.35 31.30
N TYR A 319 -17.31 -3.60 31.48
CA TYR A 319 -16.77 -4.91 31.80
C TYR A 319 -16.40 -5.07 33.28
N HIS A 320 -16.66 -4.05 34.11
CA HIS A 320 -16.50 -4.07 35.56
C HIS A 320 -15.09 -4.43 36.06
N TYR A 321 -14.05 -3.88 35.43
CA TYR A 321 -12.68 -3.98 35.94
C TYR A 321 -12.18 -2.68 36.57
N SER A 322 -11.24 -2.80 37.50
CA SER A 322 -10.58 -1.64 38.14
C SER A 322 -9.81 -0.83 37.11
N LEU A 323 -10.01 0.48 37.12
CA LEU A 323 -9.29 1.43 36.27
C LEU A 323 -8.75 2.53 37.16
N SER A 324 -7.45 2.82 37.08
CA SER A 324 -6.84 3.91 37.82
C SER A 324 -6.27 4.97 36.89
N VAL A 325 -6.42 6.22 37.29
CA VAL A 325 -5.85 7.40 36.62
C VAL A 325 -4.85 8.03 37.57
N ALA A 326 -3.65 8.32 37.07
CA ALA A 326 -2.66 9.10 37.81
C ALA A 326 -2.40 10.41 37.08
N MET A 327 -2.44 11.54 37.81
CA MET A 327 -1.95 12.83 37.36
C MET A 327 -0.58 13.06 38.00
N LEU A 328 0.43 13.37 37.18
CA LEU A 328 1.82 13.54 37.59
C LEU A 328 2.32 14.90 37.14
N ASP A 329 3.21 15.50 37.92
CA ASP A 329 3.83 16.77 37.60
C ASP A 329 5.26 16.84 38.14
N LEU A 330 6.18 17.36 37.31
CA LEU A 330 7.58 17.51 37.67
C LEU A 330 7.77 18.66 38.66
N ASP A 331 8.29 18.32 39.85
CA ASP A 331 8.41 19.28 40.93
C ASP A 331 9.40 20.39 40.61
N LEU A 332 8.94 21.64 40.73
CA LEU A 332 9.75 22.85 40.52
C LEU A 332 10.37 22.92 39.11
N PHE A 333 9.73 22.34 38.09
CA PHE A 333 10.27 22.30 36.73
C PHE A 333 10.52 23.69 36.13
N LYS A 334 9.66 24.68 36.43
CA LYS A 334 9.94 26.08 36.08
C LYS A 334 11.30 26.56 36.59
N ARG A 335 11.70 26.21 37.83
CA ARG A 335 13.01 26.57 38.39
C ARG A 335 14.16 25.92 37.62
N ILE A 336 13.97 24.71 37.11
CA ILE A 336 14.95 24.03 36.25
C ILE A 336 15.12 24.84 34.95
N ASN A 337 14.03 25.19 34.28
CA ASN A 337 14.07 26.03 33.07
C ASN A 337 14.72 27.40 33.33
N ASP A 338 14.34 28.06 34.41
CA ASP A 338 14.85 29.40 34.74
C ASP A 338 16.36 29.37 35.10
N THR A 339 16.85 28.25 35.65
CA THR A 339 18.26 28.10 36.09
C THR A 339 19.16 27.58 34.98
N TYR A 340 18.69 26.63 34.18
CA TYR A 340 19.52 25.87 33.23
C TYR A 340 19.11 26.06 31.75
N GLY A 341 18.03 26.78 31.49
CA GLY A 341 17.49 26.99 30.15
C GLY A 341 16.51 25.88 29.72
N HIS A 342 15.72 26.20 28.69
CA HIS A 342 14.68 25.30 28.16
C HIS A 342 15.24 24.01 27.57
N ASP A 343 16.43 24.04 26.96
CA ASP A 343 17.07 22.84 26.41
C ASP A 343 17.31 21.77 27.48
N VAL A 344 17.65 22.21 28.70
CA VAL A 344 17.82 21.32 29.85
C VAL A 344 16.47 20.80 30.37
N GLY A 345 15.45 21.65 30.40
CA GLY A 345 14.08 21.21 30.69
C GLY A 345 13.60 20.12 29.74
N ASP A 346 13.87 20.26 28.46
CA ASP A 346 13.53 19.28 27.43
C ASP A 346 14.23 17.93 27.66
N ILE A 347 15.49 17.96 28.11
CA ILE A 347 16.23 16.75 28.50
C ILE A 347 15.55 16.06 29.70
N VAL A 348 15.11 16.82 30.70
CA VAL A 348 14.40 16.30 31.88
C VAL A 348 13.07 15.65 31.48
N LEU A 349 12.29 16.31 30.61
CA LEU A 349 11.02 15.77 30.12
C LEU A 349 11.22 14.45 29.36
N LYS A 350 12.24 14.38 28.49
CA LYS A 350 12.59 13.16 27.75
C LYS A 350 13.02 12.02 28.67
N ASP A 351 13.84 12.32 29.67
CA ASP A 351 14.31 11.34 30.63
C ASP A 351 13.16 10.79 31.49
N PHE A 352 12.29 11.67 32.00
CA PHE A 352 11.10 11.27 32.73
C PHE A 352 10.17 10.40 31.89
N ALA A 353 9.86 10.83 30.67
CA ALA A 353 9.02 10.07 29.76
C ALA A 353 9.58 8.67 29.44
N ARG A 354 10.88 8.56 29.20
CA ARG A 354 11.56 7.26 29.02
C ARG A 354 11.41 6.38 30.25
N LYS A 355 11.59 6.92 31.45
CA LYS A 355 11.45 6.17 32.71
C LYS A 355 10.03 5.66 32.91
N VAL A 356 9.04 6.52 32.69
CA VAL A 356 7.61 6.14 32.69
C VAL A 356 7.36 5.01 31.69
N LYS A 357 7.75 5.19 30.43
CA LYS A 357 7.53 4.19 29.36
C LYS A 357 8.20 2.85 29.65
N SER A 358 9.34 2.85 30.34
CA SER A 358 10.03 1.62 30.75
C SER A 358 9.41 0.90 31.95
N ALA A 359 8.55 1.58 32.71
CA ALA A 359 7.95 1.05 33.94
C ALA A 359 6.52 0.55 33.73
N ILE A 360 5.78 1.14 32.80
CA ILE A 360 4.41 0.72 32.45
C ILE A 360 4.40 -0.62 31.70
N ARG A 361 3.34 -1.41 31.87
CA ARG A 361 3.17 -2.70 31.15
C ARG A 361 2.49 -2.50 29.80
N GLU A 362 2.47 -3.56 29.00
CA GLU A 362 1.62 -3.62 27.81
C GLU A 362 0.14 -3.45 28.21
N GLY A 363 -0.56 -2.52 27.55
CA GLY A 363 -1.94 -2.14 27.86
C GLY A 363 -2.08 -0.88 28.73
N ASP A 364 -1.07 -0.52 29.52
CA ASP A 364 -1.04 0.77 30.22
C ASP A 364 -0.78 1.91 29.22
N MET A 365 -1.33 3.09 29.49
CA MET A 365 -1.20 4.24 28.58
C MET A 365 -0.66 5.45 29.32
N ALA A 366 0.37 6.07 28.75
CA ALA A 366 1.01 7.27 29.29
C ALA A 366 0.89 8.44 28.31
N TYR A 367 0.49 9.59 28.85
CA TYR A 367 0.19 10.80 28.09
C TYR A 367 0.97 11.99 28.64
N ARG A 368 1.46 12.84 27.75
CA ARG A 368 1.84 14.22 28.11
C ARG A 368 0.59 15.09 28.04
N TYR A 369 0.14 15.57 29.20
CA TYR A 369 -1.10 16.31 29.35
C TYR A 369 -0.90 17.82 29.18
N GLY A 370 0.22 18.33 29.69
CA GLY A 370 0.59 19.75 29.65
C GLY A 370 2.09 19.95 29.42
N GLY A 371 2.62 21.10 29.85
CA GLY A 371 4.04 21.42 29.69
C GLY A 371 4.95 20.48 30.48
N GLU A 372 4.63 20.31 31.77
CA GLU A 372 5.34 19.46 32.75
C GLU A 372 4.45 18.40 33.39
N GLU A 373 3.22 18.27 32.89
CA GLU A 373 2.16 17.41 33.43
C GLU A 373 1.97 16.17 32.58
N PHE A 374 1.79 15.02 33.24
CA PHE A 374 1.62 13.72 32.62
C PHE A 374 0.41 13.01 33.22
N VAL A 375 -0.31 12.25 32.39
CA VAL A 375 -1.43 11.41 32.82
C VAL A 375 -1.11 9.96 32.51
N LEU A 376 -1.35 9.07 33.47
CA LEU A 376 -1.35 7.62 33.23
C LEU A 376 -2.78 7.08 33.35
N ILE A 377 -3.15 6.23 32.41
CA ILE A 377 -4.37 5.42 32.44
C ILE A 377 -3.94 3.97 32.60
N LEU A 378 -4.39 3.33 33.68
CA LEU A 378 -3.95 2.01 34.12
C LEU A 378 -5.16 1.06 34.19
N PRO A 379 -5.49 0.36 33.09
CA PRO A 379 -6.52 -0.67 33.06
C PRO A 379 -6.17 -1.81 34.00
N HIS A 380 -7.17 -2.46 34.59
CA HIS A 380 -6.99 -3.59 35.49
C HIS A 380 -6.02 -3.28 36.65
N SER A 381 -6.12 -2.07 37.21
CA SER A 381 -5.28 -1.60 38.31
C SER A 381 -6.10 -0.83 39.34
N THR A 382 -5.90 -1.17 40.61
CA THR A 382 -6.42 -0.42 41.76
C THR A 382 -5.55 0.81 42.04
N ALA A 383 -6.03 1.70 42.93
CA ALA A 383 -5.25 2.87 43.35
C ALA A 383 -3.90 2.47 43.97
N GLU A 384 -3.84 1.35 44.69
CA GLU A 384 -2.61 0.86 45.31
C GLU A 384 -1.63 0.28 44.27
N ASP A 385 -2.13 -0.43 43.26
CA ASP A 385 -1.28 -0.91 42.14
C ASP A 385 -0.64 0.27 41.40
N ALA A 386 -1.44 1.31 41.14
CA ALA A 386 -0.97 2.56 40.54
C ALA A 386 0.08 3.24 41.42
N LYS A 387 -0.13 3.28 42.74
CA LYS A 387 0.85 3.81 43.70
C LYS A 387 2.17 3.06 43.62
N GLN A 388 2.14 1.72 43.60
CA GLN A 388 3.35 0.91 43.52
C GLN A 388 4.12 1.14 42.21
N LEU A 389 3.42 1.29 41.09
CA LEU A 389 4.04 1.69 39.82
C LEU A 389 4.72 3.06 39.93
N LEU A 390 4.04 4.06 40.48
CA LEU A 390 4.58 5.40 40.65
C LEU A 390 5.78 5.43 41.60
N SER A 391 5.73 4.68 42.70
CA SER A 391 6.84 4.53 43.63
C SER A 391 8.07 3.93 42.94
N ARG A 392 7.89 2.90 42.10
CA ARG A 392 8.99 2.33 41.30
C ARG A 392 9.61 3.35 40.35
N ILE A 393 8.78 4.16 39.68
CA ILE A 393 9.28 5.23 38.80
C ILE A 393 10.09 6.24 39.61
N ARG A 394 9.58 6.63 40.79
CA ARG A 394 10.24 7.57 41.70
C ARG A 394 11.58 7.04 42.23
N GLU A 395 11.62 5.80 42.69
CA GLU A 395 12.84 5.12 43.15
C GLU A 395 13.88 5.07 42.03
N LYS A 396 13.47 4.70 40.81
CA LYS A 396 14.35 4.68 39.64
C LYS A 396 14.96 6.06 39.32
N ILE A 397 14.20 7.14 39.47
CA ILE A 397 14.74 8.51 39.29
C ILE A 397 15.80 8.84 40.33
N ILE A 398 15.57 8.43 41.58
CA ILE A 398 16.49 8.68 42.70
C ILE A 398 17.77 7.84 42.55
N GLU A 399 17.64 6.54 42.26
CA GLU A 399 18.75 5.60 42.12
C GLU A 399 19.69 5.97 40.97
N GLU A 400 19.15 6.45 39.86
CA GLU A 400 19.97 6.91 38.73
C GLU A 400 20.77 8.19 39.07
N GLY A 401 20.44 8.89 40.16
CA GLY A 401 21.21 10.03 40.67
C GLY A 401 21.11 11.29 39.80
N GLY A 402 19.98 11.49 39.11
CA GLY A 402 19.76 12.65 38.24
C GLY A 402 20.40 12.52 36.85
N ILE A 403 20.23 13.54 36.00
CA ILE A 403 20.68 13.55 34.61
C ILE A 403 22.05 14.23 34.54
N LYS A 404 23.01 13.61 33.83
CA LYS A 404 24.31 14.24 33.57
C LYS A 404 24.15 15.38 32.55
N ILE A 405 24.54 16.59 32.95
CA ILE A 405 24.53 17.81 32.12
C ILE A 405 25.92 18.44 32.22
N GLY A 406 26.76 18.22 31.21
CA GLY A 406 28.18 18.58 31.25
C GLY A 406 28.89 17.88 32.42
N ASP A 407 29.47 18.66 33.32
CA ASP A 407 30.18 18.20 34.53
C ASP A 407 29.26 18.11 35.77
N HIS A 408 27.99 18.47 35.64
CA HIS A 408 27.03 18.46 36.75
C HIS A 408 25.99 17.34 36.60
N ARG A 409 25.39 16.97 37.72
CA ARG A 409 24.20 16.09 37.75
C ARG A 409 23.01 16.90 38.22
N LEU A 410 21.95 16.92 37.41
CA LEU A 410 20.70 17.57 37.74
C LEU A 410 19.73 16.55 38.30
N GLU A 411 19.42 16.69 39.59
CA GLU A 411 18.38 15.92 40.23
C GLU A 411 17.02 16.59 40.03
N TYR A 412 16.00 15.77 39.77
CA TYR A 412 14.62 16.20 39.71
C TYR A 412 13.73 15.19 40.45
N ARG A 413 12.52 15.62 40.82
CA ARG A 413 11.49 14.81 41.48
C ARG A 413 10.15 15.07 40.82
N PHE A 414 9.15 14.27 41.16
CA PHE A 414 7.79 14.49 40.70
C PHE A 414 6.81 14.19 41.83
N SER A 415 5.67 14.85 41.78
CA SER A 415 4.52 14.57 42.63
C SER A 415 3.43 13.90 41.81
N ALA A 416 2.57 13.09 42.44
CA ALA A 416 1.47 12.44 41.76
C ALA A 416 0.20 12.34 42.63
N GLY A 417 -0.96 12.44 41.98
CA GLY A 417 -2.26 12.11 42.55
C GLY A 417 -2.92 10.98 41.78
N VAL A 418 -3.56 10.05 42.48
CA VAL A 418 -4.16 8.85 41.87
C VAL A 418 -5.63 8.77 42.19
N GLN A 419 -6.47 8.47 41.19
CA GLN A 419 -7.88 8.18 41.35
C GLN A 419 -8.23 6.83 40.73
N GLU A 420 -8.72 5.90 41.54
CA GLU A 420 -9.37 4.68 41.05
C GLU A 420 -10.84 4.94 40.71
N LEU A 421 -11.32 4.32 39.64
CA LEU A 421 -12.70 4.40 39.19
C LEU A 421 -13.63 3.83 40.25
N LYS A 422 -14.52 4.69 40.77
CA LYS A 422 -15.59 4.31 41.69
C LYS A 422 -16.92 4.78 41.12
N ASN A 423 -17.28 6.03 41.38
CA ASN A 423 -18.58 6.59 41.06
C ASN A 423 -18.52 7.73 40.02
N GLU A 424 -17.32 7.99 39.48
CA GLU A 424 -17.10 9.03 38.48
C GLU A 424 -17.93 8.77 37.23
N ARG A 425 -18.52 9.84 36.70
CA ARG A 425 -19.43 9.80 35.55
C ARG A 425 -18.69 9.89 34.23
N SER A 426 -17.45 10.37 34.25
CA SER A 426 -16.60 10.59 33.08
C SER A 426 -15.11 10.43 33.41
N LEU A 427 -14.29 10.26 32.37
CA LEU A 427 -12.83 10.27 32.51
C LEU A 427 -12.36 11.63 33.04
N GLU A 428 -12.94 12.73 32.57
CA GLU A 428 -12.59 14.08 32.99
C GLU A 428 -12.78 14.29 34.49
N GLU A 429 -13.83 13.72 35.07
CA GLU A 429 -14.07 13.75 36.52
C GLU A 429 -13.01 12.94 37.28
N MET A 430 -12.61 11.77 36.78
CA MET A 430 -11.51 11.00 37.37
C MET A 430 -10.18 11.76 37.33
N ILE A 431 -9.85 12.36 36.19
CA ILE A 431 -8.64 13.17 36.01
C ILE A 431 -8.67 14.35 36.98
N LYS A 432 -9.82 15.00 37.15
CA LYS A 432 -9.98 16.11 38.11
C LYS A 432 -9.72 15.67 39.55
N HIS A 433 -10.27 14.54 40.00
CA HIS A 433 -9.98 14.03 41.35
C HIS A 433 -8.51 13.63 41.53
N ALA A 434 -7.87 13.09 40.49
CA ALA A 434 -6.43 12.81 40.51
C ALA A 434 -5.61 14.10 40.61
N ASP A 435 -6.02 15.17 39.91
CA ASP A 435 -5.38 16.49 39.97
C ASP A 435 -5.52 17.14 41.37
N GLU A 436 -6.69 17.05 42.00
CA GLU A 436 -6.91 17.50 43.38
C GLU A 436 -5.97 16.80 44.38
N LYS A 437 -5.68 15.51 44.17
CA LYS A 437 -4.71 14.75 44.99
C LYS A 437 -3.26 15.11 44.67
N LEU A 438 -2.95 15.40 43.42
CA LEU A 438 -1.64 15.92 43.04
C LEU A 438 -1.37 17.25 43.74
N TYR A 439 -2.37 18.12 43.80
CA TYR A 439 -2.29 19.38 44.52
C TYR A 439 -1.97 19.15 46.01
N LEU A 440 -2.61 18.18 46.67
CA LEU A 440 -2.29 17.79 48.04
C LEU A 440 -0.84 17.29 48.20
N SER A 441 -0.36 16.45 47.28
CA SER A 441 1.05 16.01 47.28
C SER A 441 2.02 17.19 47.20
N LYS A 442 1.70 18.19 46.35
CA LYS A 442 2.49 19.41 46.24
C LYS A 442 2.48 20.21 47.54
N GLU A 443 1.31 20.47 48.15
CA GLU A 443 1.22 21.22 49.41
C GLU A 443 1.92 20.52 50.58
N GLN A 444 1.92 19.19 50.61
CA GLN A 444 2.55 18.41 51.67
C GLN A 444 4.07 18.25 51.53
N GLY A 445 4.72 19.07 50.71
CA GLY A 445 6.17 19.10 50.59
C GLY A 445 6.74 18.42 49.35
N ARG A 446 5.90 18.10 48.34
CA ARG A 446 6.31 17.53 47.04
C ARG A 446 6.96 16.16 47.16
N ASP A 447 7.39 15.58 46.03
CA ASP A 447 8.03 14.26 45.95
C ASP A 447 7.21 13.16 46.63
N LYS A 448 5.87 13.24 46.43
CA LYS A 448 4.84 12.45 47.12
C LYS A 448 3.79 11.92 46.15
N ILE A 449 3.14 10.83 46.56
CA ILE A 449 2.04 10.19 45.85
C ILE A 449 0.82 10.14 46.79
N THR A 450 -0.29 10.75 46.40
CA THR A 450 -1.55 10.79 47.16
C THR A 450 -2.65 9.98 46.45
N LEU A 451 -3.39 9.17 47.22
CA LEU A 451 -4.50 8.31 46.74
C LEU A 451 -5.89 8.85 47.04
#